data_AF-A0A7X1MEN6-F1
#
_entry.id   AF-A0A7X1MEN6-F1
#
_cell.length_a   1.000
_cell.length_b   1.000
_cell.length_c   1.000
_cell.angle_alpha   90.00
_cell.angle_beta   90.00
_cell.angle_gamma   90.00
#
_symmetry.space_group_name_H-M   'P 1'
#
loop_
_entity.id
_entity.type
_entity.pdbx_description
1 polymer ?
#
loop_
_entity_poly.entity_id
_entity_poly.type
_entity_poly.pdbx_seq_one_letter_code
_entity_poly.pdbx_strand_id
1 'polypeptide(L)'
;GKRTGKVIQFDHDQLSVFGIGEELSEGEWRGVVRQLLAQGLLAVEGEYGTLVLTEGSGAVLRREREVPLRKEPKKAATSRSASGSAAKGERKARAAVVELPERLVPAFEALRVWRAEQAREQGVPAYVIFHDATLREIVTVWPSSVRELGSVSGVGEKKLATYGEGVIGVLAGLDGGVSEAEGDHWPETDAEPEPDDWV
;
A
#
# COMPACT_ATOMS: atom_id res chain seq x y z
N GLY A 1 1.52 -8.35 -23.36
CA GLY A 1 0.56 -8.67 -22.27
C GLY A 1 1.26 -9.48 -21.19
N LYS A 2 0.87 -9.39 -19.91
CA LYS A 2 1.46 -10.20 -18.83
C LYS A 2 0.52 -11.33 -18.45
N ARG A 3 1.03 -12.56 -18.40
CA ARG A 3 0.28 -13.73 -17.91
C ARG A 3 0.12 -13.60 -16.40
N THR A 4 -1.11 -13.41 -15.95
CA THR A 4 -1.49 -13.34 -14.53
C THR A 4 -2.60 -14.36 -14.27
N GLY A 5 -2.83 -14.72 -13.01
CA GLY A 5 -3.88 -15.69 -12.66
C GLY A 5 -5.25 -15.34 -13.26
N LYS A 6 -5.64 -14.06 -13.23
CA LYS A 6 -6.89 -13.58 -13.86
C LYS A 6 -6.88 -13.68 -15.38
N VAL A 7 -5.75 -13.41 -16.04
CA VAL A 7 -5.66 -13.48 -17.51
C VAL A 7 -5.85 -14.91 -17.99
N ILE A 8 -5.24 -15.88 -17.31
CA ILE A 8 -5.38 -17.31 -17.62
C ILE A 8 -6.79 -17.78 -17.27
N GLN A 9 -7.33 -17.35 -16.12
CA GLN A 9 -8.69 -17.71 -15.69
C GLN A 9 -9.77 -17.34 -16.73
N PHE A 10 -9.58 -16.24 -17.46
CA PHE A 10 -10.51 -15.77 -18.49
C PHE A 10 -10.03 -16.06 -19.92
N ASP A 11 -9.02 -16.93 -20.09
CA ASP A 11 -8.42 -17.31 -21.39
C ASP A 11 -7.97 -16.11 -22.26
N HIS A 12 -7.70 -14.97 -21.63
CA HIS A 12 -7.28 -13.75 -22.33
C HIS A 12 -5.88 -13.89 -22.95
N ASP A 13 -5.09 -14.86 -22.51
CA ASP A 13 -3.79 -15.18 -23.11
C ASP A 13 -3.90 -15.87 -24.48
N GLN A 14 -5.07 -16.39 -24.84
CA GLN A 14 -5.34 -17.02 -26.13
C GLN A 14 -5.79 -16.03 -27.22
N LEU A 15 -6.07 -14.77 -26.86
CA LEU A 15 -6.50 -13.76 -27.81
C LEU A 15 -5.37 -13.41 -28.80
N SER A 16 -5.70 -13.22 -30.08
CA SER A 16 -4.73 -12.86 -31.12
C SER A 16 -4.00 -11.53 -30.86
N VAL A 17 -4.60 -10.66 -30.05
CA VAL A 17 -4.02 -9.38 -29.63
C VAL A 17 -3.15 -9.51 -28.37
N PHE A 18 -3.19 -10.65 -27.69
CA PHE A 18 -2.42 -10.86 -26.48
C PHE A 18 -0.92 -10.95 -26.82
N GLY A 19 -0.12 -10.13 -26.13
CA GLY A 19 1.32 -10.07 -26.40
C GLY A 19 1.70 -9.05 -27.48
N ILE A 20 0.75 -8.36 -28.12
CA ILE A 20 1.08 -7.27 -29.04
C ILE A 20 1.53 -6.02 -28.27
N GLY A 21 2.50 -5.31 -28.85
CA GLY A 21 2.98 -4.00 -28.39
C GLY A 21 3.98 -4.06 -27.23
N GLU A 22 4.90 -5.04 -27.27
CA GLU A 22 6.00 -5.20 -26.31
C GLU A 22 7.08 -4.12 -26.45
N GLU A 23 7.09 -3.37 -27.55
CA GLU A 23 7.96 -2.24 -27.77
C GLU A 23 7.64 -1.03 -26.88
N LEU A 24 6.46 -1.01 -26.24
CA LEU A 24 6.02 0.04 -25.34
C LEU A 24 6.00 -0.43 -23.88
N SER A 25 6.57 0.38 -23.00
CA SER A 25 6.43 0.20 -21.55
C SER A 25 4.99 0.48 -21.09
N GLU A 26 4.67 0.05 -19.86
CA GLU A 26 3.37 0.30 -19.25
C GLU A 26 3.04 1.81 -19.12
N GLY A 27 4.06 2.65 -18.94
CA GLY A 27 3.90 4.11 -18.90
C GLY A 27 3.56 4.67 -20.29
N GLU A 28 4.29 4.22 -21.30
CA GLU A 28 4.06 4.63 -22.69
C GLU A 28 2.67 4.18 -23.18
N TRP A 29 2.23 2.98 -22.82
CA TRP A 29 0.87 2.50 -23.09
C TRP A 29 -0.22 3.40 -22.47
N ARG A 30 -0.03 3.86 -21.23
CA ARG A 30 -0.94 4.85 -20.62
C ARG A 30 -0.93 6.18 -21.38
N GLY A 31 0.22 6.59 -21.90
CA GLY A 31 0.35 7.76 -22.76
C GLY A 31 -0.42 7.62 -24.07
N VAL A 32 -0.33 6.47 -24.72
CA VAL A 32 -1.09 6.14 -25.94
C VAL A 32 -2.59 6.21 -25.68
N VAL A 33 -3.09 5.52 -24.65
CA VAL A 33 -4.53 5.52 -24.31
C VAL A 33 -5.04 6.94 -24.02
N ARG A 34 -4.30 7.74 -23.25
CA ARG A 34 -4.67 9.14 -22.98
C ARG A 34 -4.76 9.98 -24.26
N GLN A 35 -3.83 9.79 -25.19
CA GLN A 35 -3.86 10.52 -26.47
C GLN A 35 -5.04 10.09 -27.36
N LEU A 36 -5.39 8.80 -27.36
CA LEU A 36 -6.55 8.32 -28.11
C LEU A 36 -7.87 8.83 -27.52
N LEU A 37 -7.99 8.87 -26.19
CA LEU A 37 -9.11 9.50 -25.50
C LEU A 37 -9.20 11.00 -25.84
N ALA A 38 -8.08 11.73 -25.79
CA ALA A 38 -8.03 13.16 -26.09
C ALA A 38 -8.39 13.49 -27.55
N GLN A 39 -8.12 12.57 -28.48
CA GLN A 39 -8.50 12.69 -29.89
C GLN A 39 -9.93 12.19 -30.18
N GLY A 40 -10.66 11.75 -29.15
CA GLY A 40 -12.01 11.21 -29.28
C GLY A 40 -12.08 9.91 -30.07
N LEU A 41 -10.97 9.16 -30.14
CA LEU A 41 -10.88 7.83 -30.79
C LEU A 41 -11.16 6.69 -29.82
N LEU A 42 -11.16 6.97 -28.52
CA LEU A 42 -11.64 6.09 -27.46
C LEU A 42 -12.54 6.92 -26.55
N ALA A 43 -13.45 6.24 -25.87
CA ALA A 43 -14.23 6.79 -24.77
C ALA A 43 -14.20 5.83 -23.57
N VAL A 44 -14.60 6.34 -22.41
CA VAL A 44 -14.78 5.55 -21.19
C VAL A 44 -16.29 5.40 -20.96
N GLU A 45 -16.76 4.18 -20.79
CA GLU A 45 -18.17 3.86 -20.58
C GLU A 45 -18.37 2.91 -19.39
N GLY A 46 -19.51 3.07 -18.72
CA GLY A 46 -19.93 2.23 -17.60
C GLY A 46 -19.24 2.54 -16.26
N GLU A 47 -19.72 1.87 -15.22
CA GLU A 47 -19.27 2.04 -13.83
C GLU A 47 -17.82 1.58 -13.61
N TYR A 48 -17.34 0.64 -14.44
CA TYR A 48 -16.00 0.06 -14.34
C TYR A 48 -14.95 0.77 -15.20
N GLY A 49 -15.32 1.87 -15.87
CA GLY A 49 -14.41 2.66 -16.69
C GLY A 49 -13.87 1.89 -17.91
N THR A 50 -14.73 1.14 -18.57
CA THR A 50 -14.36 0.33 -19.74
C THR A 50 -14.06 1.22 -20.93
N LEU A 51 -12.96 0.94 -21.65
CA LEU A 51 -12.62 1.66 -22.88
C LEU A 51 -13.46 1.13 -24.05
N VAL A 52 -14.12 2.04 -24.76
CA VAL A 52 -14.94 1.75 -25.93
C VAL A 52 -14.46 2.53 -27.14
N LEU A 53 -14.73 1.99 -28.33
CA LEU A 53 -14.49 2.68 -29.60
C LEU A 53 -15.58 3.72 -29.83
N THR A 54 -15.21 4.82 -30.47
CA THR A 54 -16.12 5.89 -30.87
C THR A 54 -16.37 5.83 -32.38
N GLU A 55 -17.27 6.69 -32.87
CA GLU A 55 -17.46 6.88 -34.31
C GLU A 55 -16.15 7.27 -35.03
N GLY A 56 -15.29 8.05 -34.36
CA GLY A 56 -13.99 8.46 -34.87
C GLY A 56 -12.98 7.33 -35.08
N SER A 57 -13.13 6.19 -34.40
CA SER A 57 -12.21 5.06 -34.49
C SER A 57 -12.30 4.32 -35.83
N GLY A 58 -13.46 4.37 -36.50
CA GLY A 58 -13.74 3.57 -37.70
C GLY A 58 -12.80 3.88 -38.87
N ALA A 59 -12.49 5.15 -39.10
CA ALA A 59 -11.54 5.56 -40.16
C ALA A 59 -10.11 5.11 -39.86
N VAL A 60 -9.73 5.03 -38.59
CA VAL A 60 -8.40 4.57 -38.15
C VAL A 60 -8.27 3.06 -38.33
N LEU A 61 -9.28 2.30 -37.89
CA LEU A 61 -9.31 0.84 -38.02
C LEU A 61 -9.35 0.36 -39.48
N ARG A 62 -9.96 1.16 -40.38
CA ARG A 62 -9.94 0.96 -41.83
C ARG A 62 -8.65 1.44 -42.51
N ARG A 63 -7.70 2.00 -41.76
CA ARG A 63 -6.43 2.59 -42.25
C ARG A 63 -6.60 3.80 -43.18
N GLU A 64 -7.73 4.50 -43.09
CA GLU A 64 -8.01 5.71 -43.86
C GLU A 64 -7.47 6.98 -43.18
N ARG A 65 -7.22 6.90 -41.86
CA ARG A 65 -6.67 7.99 -41.06
C ARG A 65 -5.46 7.51 -40.28
N GLU A 66 -4.33 8.16 -40.49
CA GLU A 66 -3.17 8.01 -39.62
C GLU A 66 -3.36 8.80 -38.31
N VAL A 67 -2.83 8.23 -37.22
CA VAL A 67 -2.91 8.81 -35.88
C VAL A 67 -1.48 9.04 -35.40
N PRO A 68 -0.86 10.19 -35.72
CA PRO A 68 0.46 10.50 -35.20
C PRO A 68 0.36 10.69 -33.68
N LEU A 69 1.05 9.84 -32.93
CA LEU A 69 1.13 9.93 -31.48
C LEU A 69 2.46 10.55 -31.07
N ARG A 70 2.40 11.46 -30.09
CA ARG A 70 3.62 11.96 -29.46
C ARG A 70 4.23 10.84 -28.65
N LYS A 71 5.48 10.49 -28.93
CA LYS A 71 6.29 9.69 -28.01
C LYS A 71 6.50 10.53 -26.76
N GLU A 72 6.06 10.01 -25.61
CA GLU A 72 6.37 10.66 -24.36
C GLU A 72 7.89 10.67 -24.22
N PRO A 73 8.51 11.82 -23.89
CA PRO A 73 9.94 11.85 -23.68
C PRO A 73 10.24 10.86 -22.56
N LYS A 74 11.15 9.90 -22.82
CA LYS A 74 11.76 9.10 -21.76
C LYS A 74 12.21 10.10 -20.73
N LYS A 75 11.54 10.12 -19.57
CA LYS A 75 11.85 11.06 -18.51
C LYS A 75 13.35 10.93 -18.30
N ALA A 76 14.13 11.95 -18.67
CA ALA A 76 15.55 11.99 -18.37
C ALA A 76 15.63 11.66 -16.89
N ALA A 77 16.45 10.67 -16.54
CA ALA A 77 16.49 10.13 -15.20
C ALA A 77 17.01 11.19 -14.23
N THR A 78 16.17 12.16 -13.87
CA THR A 78 16.10 12.65 -12.50
C THR A 78 15.81 11.38 -11.72
N SER A 79 16.80 10.90 -10.98
CA SER A 79 16.86 9.63 -10.28
C SER A 79 15.74 9.47 -9.26
N ARG A 80 14.51 9.27 -9.74
CA ARG A 80 13.40 8.70 -8.99
C ARG A 80 13.35 7.19 -9.24
N SER A 81 14.49 6.59 -8.92
CA SER A 81 14.69 5.29 -8.27
C SER A 81 13.59 4.25 -8.44
N ALA A 82 13.77 3.39 -9.45
CA ALA A 82 13.34 2.00 -9.46
C ALA A 82 14.53 1.13 -9.90
N SER A 83 15.60 1.16 -9.10
CA SER A 83 16.68 0.16 -9.06
C SER A 83 17.63 0.59 -7.94
N GLY A 84 17.63 -0.17 -6.85
CA GLY A 84 18.26 0.19 -5.57
C GLY A 84 17.41 -0.25 -4.38
N SER A 85 16.89 -1.48 -4.46
CA SER A 85 15.82 -2.03 -3.60
C SER A 85 16.26 -2.47 -2.20
N ALA A 86 17.52 -2.29 -1.81
CA ALA A 86 17.99 -2.59 -0.45
C ALA A 86 18.56 -1.32 0.22
N ALA A 87 19.55 -0.67 -0.38
CA ALA A 87 20.26 0.45 0.26
C ALA A 87 19.49 1.80 0.30
N LYS A 88 18.49 2.02 -0.57
CA LYS A 88 17.68 3.26 -0.55
C LYS A 88 16.45 3.15 0.36
N GLY A 89 16.01 1.92 0.66
CA GLY A 89 14.98 1.65 1.66
C GLY A 89 15.40 2.17 3.02
N GLU A 90 16.65 1.90 3.42
CA GLU A 90 17.21 2.34 4.70
C GLU A 90 17.38 3.87 4.79
N ARG A 91 17.82 4.55 3.71
CA ARG A 91 17.97 6.03 3.73
C ARG A 91 16.65 6.78 3.71
N LYS A 92 15.63 6.28 3.01
CA LYS A 92 14.28 6.88 3.02
C LYS A 92 13.49 6.46 4.26
N ALA A 93 13.74 5.27 4.82
CA ALA A 93 13.25 4.87 6.13
C ALA A 93 13.82 5.81 7.20
N ARG A 94 15.14 6.07 7.20
CA ARG A 94 15.75 7.06 8.12
C ARG A 94 15.17 8.46 7.95
N ALA A 95 14.89 8.93 6.73
CA ALA A 95 14.29 10.24 6.50
C ALA A 95 12.80 10.33 6.86
N ALA A 96 12.03 9.24 6.72
CA ALA A 96 10.63 9.17 7.12
C ALA A 96 10.46 8.93 8.64
N VAL A 97 11.47 8.37 9.29
CA VAL A 97 11.61 8.26 10.76
C VAL A 97 11.80 9.64 11.40
N VAL A 98 12.31 10.65 10.67
CA VAL A 98 12.53 12.02 11.22
C VAL A 98 11.23 12.75 11.60
N GLU A 99 10.06 12.35 11.08
CA GLU A 99 8.77 12.99 11.43
C GLU A 99 7.94 12.22 12.48
N LEU A 100 8.35 11.01 12.86
CA LEU A 100 7.60 10.19 13.83
C LEU A 100 8.36 10.17 15.18
N PRO A 101 7.68 10.34 16.33
CA PRO A 101 8.32 10.20 17.64
C PRO A 101 9.06 8.87 17.76
N GLU A 102 10.28 8.87 18.35
CA GLU A 102 11.12 7.66 18.44
C GLU A 102 10.39 6.46 19.07
N ARG A 103 9.51 6.72 20.07
CA ARG A 103 8.69 5.69 20.71
C ARG A 103 7.75 4.93 19.76
N LEU A 104 7.37 5.53 18.64
CA LEU A 104 6.42 4.97 17.67
C LEU A 104 7.13 4.28 16.50
N VAL A 105 8.46 4.42 16.39
CA VAL A 105 9.25 3.82 15.31
C VAL A 105 9.13 2.28 15.29
N PRO A 106 9.20 1.55 16.43
CA PRO A 106 9.05 0.10 16.42
C PRO A 106 7.71 -0.37 15.85
N ALA A 107 6.62 0.31 16.22
CA ALA A 107 5.28 -0.01 15.72
C ALA A 107 5.12 0.29 14.22
N PHE A 108 5.72 1.39 13.75
CA PHE A 108 5.74 1.69 12.33
C PHE A 108 6.53 0.64 11.53
N GLU A 109 7.66 0.17 12.03
CA GLU A 109 8.44 -0.88 11.37
C GLU A 109 7.71 -2.22 11.35
N ALA A 110 7.07 -2.62 12.45
CA ALA A 110 6.26 -3.84 12.52
C ALA A 110 5.13 -3.84 11.48
N LEU A 111 4.39 -2.73 11.36
CA LEU A 111 3.35 -2.59 10.34
C LEU A 111 3.90 -2.60 8.90
N ARG A 112 5.12 -2.11 8.68
CA ARG A 112 5.76 -2.19 7.36
C ARG A 112 6.10 -3.63 6.97
N VAL A 113 6.60 -4.41 7.93
CA VAL A 113 6.91 -5.84 7.73
C VAL A 113 5.63 -6.60 7.42
N TRP A 114 4.62 -6.47 8.29
CA TRP A 114 3.31 -7.10 8.10
C TRP A 114 2.69 -6.73 6.73
N ARG A 115 2.74 -5.46 6.35
CA ARG A 115 2.24 -5.01 5.03
C ARG A 115 2.99 -5.68 3.87
N ALA A 116 4.30 -5.86 3.99
CA ALA A 116 5.11 -6.49 2.95
C ALA A 116 4.76 -7.97 2.79
N GLU A 117 4.46 -8.67 3.88
CA GLU A 117 3.99 -10.06 3.88
C GLU A 117 2.64 -10.17 3.18
N GLN A 118 1.67 -9.33 3.56
CA GLN A 118 0.35 -9.30 2.94
C GLN A 118 0.40 -8.99 1.44
N ALA A 119 1.28 -8.07 1.05
CA ALA A 119 1.53 -7.72 -0.34
C ALA A 119 2.09 -8.90 -1.15
N ARG A 120 3.04 -9.63 -0.55
CA ARG A 120 3.66 -10.82 -1.15
C ARG A 120 2.64 -11.94 -1.34
N GLU A 121 1.80 -12.20 -0.34
CA GLU A 121 0.73 -13.21 -0.40
C GLU A 121 -0.27 -12.93 -1.51
N GLN A 122 -0.63 -11.65 -1.70
CA GLN A 122 -1.61 -11.24 -2.69
C GLN A 122 -1.00 -10.93 -4.07
N GLY A 123 0.34 -11.01 -4.21
CA GLY A 123 1.05 -10.70 -5.45
C GLY A 123 0.89 -9.24 -5.90
N VAL A 124 0.62 -8.32 -4.97
CA VAL A 124 0.41 -6.89 -5.23
C VAL A 124 1.53 -6.05 -4.62
N PRO A 125 1.81 -4.83 -5.11
CA PRO A 125 2.73 -3.93 -4.45
C PRO A 125 2.25 -3.50 -3.06
N ALA A 126 3.15 -3.39 -2.08
CA ALA A 126 2.80 -3.08 -0.68
C ALA A 126 2.02 -1.77 -0.48
N TYR A 127 2.26 -0.76 -1.31
CA TYR A 127 1.52 0.51 -1.25
C TYR A 127 0.03 0.36 -1.56
N VAL A 128 -0.40 -0.73 -2.22
CA VAL A 128 -1.81 -1.02 -2.52
C VAL A 128 -2.56 -1.39 -1.24
N ILE A 129 -1.90 -2.12 -0.33
CA ILE A 129 -2.44 -2.49 0.98
C ILE A 129 -2.65 -1.19 1.80
N PHE A 130 -1.56 -0.50 2.14
CA PHE A 130 -1.59 0.83 2.78
C PHE A 130 -0.42 1.69 2.31
N HIS A 131 -0.63 3.00 2.19
CA HIS A 131 0.47 3.95 1.99
C HIS A 131 1.22 4.19 3.30
N ASP A 132 2.48 4.61 3.21
CA ASP A 132 3.29 4.94 4.40
C ASP A 132 2.65 6.06 5.25
N ALA A 133 1.93 6.99 4.62
CA ALA A 133 1.18 8.03 5.33
C ALA A 133 0.08 7.44 6.23
N THR A 134 -0.70 6.49 5.70
CA THR A 134 -1.74 5.79 6.47
C THR A 134 -1.14 4.96 7.59
N LEU A 135 -0.04 4.22 7.35
CA LEU A 135 0.64 3.48 8.42
C LEU A 135 1.12 4.41 9.54
N ARG A 136 1.62 5.60 9.21
CA ARG A 136 2.05 6.58 10.20
C ARG A 136 0.87 7.08 11.04
N GLU A 137 -0.25 7.36 10.39
CA GLU A 137 -1.47 7.81 11.06
C GLU A 137 -2.03 6.73 11.98
N ILE A 138 -2.05 5.46 11.54
CA ILE A 138 -2.43 4.31 12.36
C ILE A 138 -1.59 4.23 13.62
N VAL A 139 -0.26 4.35 13.52
CA VAL A 139 0.62 4.27 14.69
C VAL A 139 0.49 5.49 15.59
N THR A 140 0.14 6.66 15.04
CA THR A 140 -0.08 7.89 15.81
C THR A 140 -1.38 7.84 16.60
N VAL A 141 -2.44 7.29 15.99
CA VAL A 141 -3.77 7.12 16.61
C VAL A 141 -3.77 5.94 17.60
N TRP A 142 -2.97 4.91 17.32
CA TRP A 142 -2.91 3.67 18.10
C TRP A 142 -4.29 3.02 18.32
N PRO A 143 -5.02 2.66 17.24
CA PRO A 143 -6.35 2.12 17.38
C PRO A 143 -6.33 0.77 18.10
N SER A 144 -7.20 0.63 19.09
CA SER A 144 -7.39 -0.59 19.89
C SER A 144 -8.51 -1.48 19.34
N SER A 145 -9.28 -0.98 18.39
CA SER A 145 -10.39 -1.70 17.77
C SER A 145 -10.49 -1.41 16.27
N VAL A 146 -11.09 -2.36 15.54
CA VAL A 146 -11.37 -2.21 14.10
C VAL A 146 -12.25 -0.97 13.83
N ARG A 147 -13.17 -0.64 14.75
CA ARG A 147 -14.00 0.57 14.62
C ARG A 147 -13.17 1.85 14.67
N GLU A 148 -12.22 1.92 15.60
CA GLU A 148 -11.32 3.05 15.77
C GLU A 148 -10.36 3.19 14.59
N LEU A 149 -9.89 2.06 14.04
CA LEU A 149 -9.08 2.04 12.83
C LEU A 149 -9.83 2.65 11.62
N GLY A 150 -11.16 2.54 11.58
CA GLY A 150 -12.00 3.13 10.53
C GLY A 150 -12.09 4.66 10.55
N SER A 151 -11.65 5.30 11.64
CA SER A 151 -11.57 6.76 11.73
C SER A 151 -10.29 7.34 11.09
N VAL A 152 -9.33 6.48 10.72
CA VAL A 152 -8.04 6.88 10.16
C VAL A 152 -8.15 7.22 8.68
N SER A 153 -7.56 8.35 8.27
CA SER A 153 -7.60 8.80 6.87
C SER A 153 -6.90 7.81 5.93
N GLY A 154 -7.63 7.36 4.90
CA GLY A 154 -7.14 6.38 3.92
C GLY A 154 -7.44 4.91 4.26
N VAL A 155 -8.17 4.64 5.35
CA VAL A 155 -8.74 3.32 5.65
C VAL A 155 -10.21 3.28 5.20
N GLY A 156 -10.47 2.80 3.99
CA GLY A 156 -11.83 2.58 3.50
C GLY A 156 -12.44 1.25 3.99
N GLU A 157 -13.76 1.11 3.94
CA GLU A 157 -14.52 -0.07 4.45
C GLU A 157 -13.97 -1.41 3.96
N LYS A 158 -13.62 -1.51 2.67
CA LYS A 158 -13.04 -2.73 2.10
C LYS A 158 -11.70 -3.10 2.74
N LYS A 159 -10.82 -2.11 2.96
CA LYS A 159 -9.52 -2.33 3.61
C LYS A 159 -9.71 -2.64 5.08
N LEU A 160 -10.66 -1.99 5.74
CA LEU A 160 -11.02 -2.27 7.13
C LEU A 160 -11.45 -3.74 7.31
N ALA A 161 -12.36 -4.21 6.46
CA ALA A 161 -12.88 -5.57 6.51
C ALA A 161 -11.80 -6.63 6.20
N THR A 162 -10.86 -6.34 5.30
CA THR A 162 -9.82 -7.31 4.89
C THR A 162 -8.59 -7.30 5.80
N TYR A 163 -8.19 -6.12 6.30
CA TYR A 163 -6.90 -5.92 6.95
C TYR A 163 -7.01 -5.46 8.41
N GLY A 164 -8.20 -5.10 8.88
CA GLY A 164 -8.40 -4.47 10.18
C GLY A 164 -7.90 -5.33 11.34
N GLU A 165 -8.30 -6.60 11.38
CA GLU A 165 -7.86 -7.52 12.44
C GLU A 165 -6.33 -7.72 12.43
N GLY A 166 -5.73 -7.83 11.25
CA GLY A 166 -4.28 -7.99 11.12
C GLY A 166 -3.50 -6.78 11.62
N VAL A 167 -3.98 -5.56 11.34
CA VAL A 167 -3.36 -4.32 11.84
C VAL A 167 -3.48 -4.22 13.36
N ILE A 168 -4.66 -4.48 13.92
CA ILE A 168 -4.87 -4.45 15.37
C ILE A 168 -4.02 -5.50 16.07
N GLY A 169 -3.90 -6.71 15.50
CA GLY A 169 -3.05 -7.77 16.04
C GLY A 169 -1.57 -7.38 16.12
N VAL A 170 -1.05 -6.68 15.10
CA VAL A 170 0.34 -6.19 15.11
C VAL A 170 0.56 -5.14 16.20
N LEU A 171 -0.38 -4.20 16.38
CA LEU A 171 -0.28 -3.17 17.42
C LEU A 171 -0.41 -3.78 18.83
N ALA A 172 -1.37 -4.67 19.04
CA ALA A 172 -1.56 -5.36 20.32
C ALA A 172 -0.34 -6.21 20.71
N GLY A 173 0.32 -6.86 19.74
CA GLY A 173 1.55 -7.63 19.99
C GLY A 173 2.75 -6.79 20.43
N LEU A 174 2.71 -5.46 20.24
CA LEU A 174 3.75 -4.53 20.69
C LEU A 174 3.43 -3.90 22.05
N ASP A 175 2.15 -3.77 22.36
CA ASP A 175 1.65 -3.29 23.67
C ASP A 175 1.73 -4.37 24.76
N GLY A 176 1.62 -5.64 24.35
CA GLY A 176 1.73 -6.82 25.21
C GLY A 176 3.10 -7.04 25.89
N GLY A 177 4.05 -6.13 25.72
CA GLY A 177 5.31 -6.10 26.47
C GLY A 177 5.23 -5.42 27.84
N VAL A 178 4.07 -4.90 28.25
CA VAL A 178 3.92 -4.17 29.53
C VAL A 178 2.78 -4.65 30.44
N SER A 179 2.18 -5.80 30.18
CA SER A 179 1.03 -6.30 30.97
C SER A 179 1.31 -7.60 31.73
N GLU A 180 2.47 -7.74 32.36
CA GLU A 180 2.72 -8.83 33.34
C GLU A 180 3.85 -8.47 34.33
N ALA A 181 3.62 -7.45 35.17
CA ALA A 181 4.21 -7.33 36.52
C ALA A 181 3.57 -6.19 37.36
N GLU A 182 2.26 -5.97 37.28
CA GLU A 182 1.53 -5.43 38.44
C GLU A 182 1.04 -6.62 39.27
N GLY A 183 2.00 -7.22 39.95
CA GLY A 183 1.76 -8.05 41.13
C GLY A 183 2.14 -7.25 42.36
N ASP A 184 1.53 -6.08 42.56
CA ASP A 184 1.58 -5.36 43.83
C ASP A 184 0.65 -6.09 44.82
N HIS A 185 1.01 -7.33 45.11
CA HIS A 185 0.56 -8.06 46.28
C HIS A 185 1.51 -7.68 47.40
N TRP A 186 1.19 -6.61 48.10
CA TRP A 186 1.64 -6.43 49.47
C TRP A 186 0.87 -7.42 50.36
N PRO A 187 1.51 -8.39 51.03
CA PRO A 187 0.91 -8.99 52.20
C PRO A 187 0.99 -7.97 53.34
N GLU A 188 -0.17 -7.44 53.75
CA GLU A 188 -0.39 -6.98 55.12
C GLU A 188 -0.12 -8.16 56.06
N THR A 189 0.96 -8.11 56.85
CA THR A 189 0.90 -8.44 58.29
C THR A 189 2.21 -8.10 59.00
N ASP A 190 2.10 -7.12 59.91
CA ASP A 190 2.63 -7.06 61.27
C ASP A 190 4.08 -7.48 61.57
N ALA A 191 4.93 -6.48 61.79
CA ALA A 191 6.01 -6.56 62.77
C ALA A 191 6.29 -5.15 63.32
N GLU A 192 5.61 -4.79 64.41
CA GLU A 192 6.06 -3.74 65.32
C GLU A 192 7.48 -4.07 65.80
N PRO A 193 8.46 -3.16 65.69
CA PRO A 193 9.64 -3.24 66.54
C PRO A 193 9.28 -2.67 67.92
N GLU A 194 9.43 -3.52 68.94
CA GLU A 194 9.24 -3.16 70.35
C GLU A 194 10.04 -1.89 70.73
N PRO A 195 9.46 -0.97 71.52
CA PRO A 195 10.17 0.18 72.03
C PRO A 195 10.79 -0.17 73.39
N ASP A 196 12.04 -0.62 73.43
CA ASP A 196 12.93 -0.40 74.59
C ASP A 196 14.34 -0.90 74.29
N ASP A 197 15.28 0.05 74.17
CA ASP A 197 16.69 -0.04 74.59
C ASP A 197 17.41 1.25 74.14
N TRP A 198 16.99 2.38 74.72
CA TRP A 198 17.69 3.67 74.68
C TRP A 198 18.17 4.06 76.08
N VAL A 199 18.95 3.18 76.73
CA VAL A 199 19.81 3.53 77.88
C VAL A 199 21.14 2.80 77.81
#